data_AF-A0A7S3V6N7-F1
#
_entry.id   AF-A0A7S3V6N7-F1
#
_cell.length_a   1.000
_cell.length_b   1.000
_cell.length_c   1.000
_cell.angle_alpha   90.00
_cell.angle_beta   90.00
_cell.angle_gamma   90.00
#
_symmetry.space_group_name_H-M   'P 1'
#
loop_
_entity.id
_entity.type
_entity.pdbx_description
1 polymer ?
#
loop_
_entity_poly.entity_id
_entity_poly.type
_entity_poly.pdbx_seq_one_letter_code
_entity_poly.pdbx_strand_id
1 'polypeptide(L)'
;MFSNTARRLPSFISRRCVQKTQRGSIISKRCLSEAPPKANASEATISSTTGDSSTLDDDAQTTTTPRGFPTRHSRHHRPSVAPSDKLDQMSKHILGAMTGTLFAYDPKDLRLTKEEDFEKALTQCHPLQKKVEYLLRGYSSLLPKSYVNMCEGTKPSNAENVDAEEVIQKMIKLVERMELEGKAYVELRSKYHSQLSRLVKKKNAAAEKAAAAQQKKLDAIGTFQDVDEDSDSDSDSDSDSDSDDEDENQSTDGDSNANSDSDSDSDSDSDDEDEDKSTDGSNNANAWKVSQLITEYGAPPGPTTAMYDLILDAIAVSTPKSSQPLPLLQTSRSLYLKALERYNLNEKAGFDGIDIATTPTACTFNAVIRAACIETSDDQTRDTAFENTFFAFDAMFHNEIVHRNTATYKYMIDSIRCHLPAGEVRGNIASAMWSKCQVEMVLDLNIIETMQKLSKDGSCGEEFDSWWRQEEAKFAGAKANGFGYKLSFGKNKKIRRFDKRFDVY
;
A
#
# COMPACT_ATOMS: atom_id res chain seq x y z
N MET A 1 16.77 -11.80 38.85
CA MET A 1 16.25 -10.48 38.43
C MET A 1 16.20 -10.41 36.91
N PHE A 2 15.20 -11.03 36.29
CA PHE A 2 14.94 -10.90 34.85
C PHE A 2 13.53 -10.34 34.68
N SER A 3 13.46 -9.17 34.05
CA SER A 3 12.23 -8.42 33.83
C SER A 3 11.50 -8.98 32.59
N ASN A 4 10.32 -9.56 32.83
CA ASN A 4 9.38 -9.95 31.80
C ASN A 4 8.71 -8.70 31.22
N THR A 5 9.16 -8.25 30.03
CA THR A 5 8.42 -7.29 29.22
C THR A 5 7.69 -8.02 28.09
N ALA A 6 6.55 -8.62 28.43
CA ALA A 6 5.61 -9.14 27.44
C ALA A 6 4.93 -7.94 26.74
N ARG A 7 5.39 -7.61 25.52
CA ARG A 7 4.66 -6.71 24.63
C ARG A 7 3.44 -7.46 24.09
N ARG A 8 2.24 -7.06 24.53
CA ARG A 8 0.97 -7.44 23.91
C ARG A 8 1.00 -7.03 22.43
N LEU A 9 0.98 -8.02 21.54
CA LEU A 9 0.66 -7.81 20.13
C LEU A 9 -0.81 -7.34 20.04
N PRO A 10 -1.14 -6.36 19.18
CA PRO A 10 -2.53 -6.02 18.93
C PRO A 10 -3.23 -7.21 18.28
N SER A 11 -4.29 -7.69 18.93
CA SER A 11 -5.22 -8.67 18.37
C SER A 11 -5.89 -8.07 17.14
N PHE A 12 -5.38 -8.40 15.95
CA PHE A 12 -6.14 -8.21 14.73
C PHE A 12 -7.31 -9.20 14.77
N ILE A 13 -8.48 -8.67 15.14
CA ILE A 13 -9.76 -9.34 14.97
C ILE A 13 -9.89 -9.66 13.49
N SER A 14 -9.72 -10.94 13.16
CA SER A 14 -10.14 -11.52 11.89
C SER A 14 -11.65 -11.29 11.75
N ARG A 15 -12.02 -10.20 11.07
CA ARG A 15 -13.41 -9.96 10.72
C ARG A 15 -13.77 -10.97 9.63
N ARG A 16 -14.77 -11.80 9.92
CA ARG A 16 -15.48 -12.63 8.94
C ARG A 16 -15.77 -11.77 7.70
N CYS A 17 -15.09 -12.08 6.60
CA CYS A 17 -15.51 -11.66 5.28
C CYS A 17 -16.87 -12.34 5.03
N VAL A 18 -17.94 -11.57 5.18
CA VAL A 18 -19.29 -12.00 4.78
C VAL A 18 -19.22 -12.24 3.29
N GLN A 19 -19.32 -13.51 2.88
CA GLN A 19 -19.49 -13.89 1.48
C GLN A 19 -20.74 -13.19 0.94
N LYS A 20 -20.56 -12.05 0.25
CA LYS A 20 -21.60 -11.50 -0.60
C LYS A 20 -21.74 -12.44 -1.80
N THR A 21 -22.79 -13.24 -1.75
CA THR A 21 -23.26 -14.11 -2.83
C THR A 21 -23.36 -13.32 -4.13
N GLN A 22 -22.77 -13.88 -5.19
CA GLN A 22 -22.85 -13.39 -6.57
C GLN A 22 -24.28 -13.01 -6.97
N ARG A 23 -24.56 -11.73 -7.20
CA ARG A 23 -25.62 -11.26 -8.11
C ARG A 23 -25.23 -9.89 -8.69
N GLY A 24 -25.22 -9.81 -10.03
CA GLY A 24 -25.21 -8.55 -10.77
C GLY A 24 -23.96 -8.31 -11.61
N SER A 25 -23.95 -8.83 -12.84
CA SER A 25 -23.10 -8.34 -13.91
C SER A 25 -23.46 -6.88 -14.22
N ILE A 26 -22.71 -5.92 -13.67
CA ILE A 26 -22.80 -4.52 -14.09
C ILE A 26 -22.01 -4.38 -15.39
N ILE A 27 -22.73 -4.41 -16.51
CA ILE A 27 -22.25 -3.94 -17.79
C ILE A 27 -22.07 -2.42 -17.66
N SER A 28 -20.83 -1.99 -17.50
CA SER A 28 -20.45 -0.57 -17.60
C SER A 28 -20.76 -0.11 -19.03
N LYS A 29 -21.85 0.67 -19.17
CA LYS A 29 -22.17 1.40 -20.40
C LYS A 29 -21.06 2.44 -20.63
N ARG A 30 -20.13 2.14 -21.53
CA ARG A 30 -19.25 3.15 -22.13
C ARG A 30 -20.09 4.11 -22.96
N CYS A 31 -20.07 5.39 -22.59
CA CYS A 31 -20.34 6.48 -23.51
C CYS A 31 -19.33 6.40 -24.67
N LEU A 32 -19.82 6.10 -25.86
CA LEU A 32 -19.13 6.33 -27.12
C LEU A 32 -19.33 7.82 -27.45
N SER A 33 -18.30 8.64 -27.25
CA SER A 33 -18.23 9.94 -27.92
C SER A 33 -17.53 9.77 -29.26
N GLU A 34 -18.19 10.32 -30.28
CA GLU A 34 -17.85 10.23 -31.69
C GLU A 34 -16.50 10.90 -32.00
N ALA A 35 -15.68 10.24 -32.80
CA ALA A 35 -14.47 10.82 -33.37
C ALA A 35 -14.83 11.60 -34.65
N PRO A 36 -14.31 12.82 -34.87
CA PRO A 36 -14.54 13.55 -36.10
C PRO A 36 -13.74 12.97 -37.28
N PRO A 37 -14.19 13.19 -38.53
CA PRO A 37 -13.77 12.43 -39.70
C PRO A 37 -12.35 12.79 -40.18
N LYS A 38 -11.64 11.77 -40.64
CA LYS A 38 -10.35 11.89 -41.33
C LYS A 38 -10.57 12.49 -42.72
N ALA A 39 -9.94 13.63 -42.98
CA ALA A 39 -9.83 14.21 -44.31
C ALA A 39 -8.76 13.48 -45.14
N ASN A 40 -9.00 13.54 -46.46
CA ASN A 40 -8.47 12.65 -47.49
C ASN A 40 -6.96 12.74 -47.73
N ALA A 41 -6.44 11.60 -48.18
CA ALA A 41 -5.19 11.45 -48.88
C ALA A 41 -5.19 12.25 -50.19
N SER A 42 -4.03 12.83 -50.53
CA SER A 42 -3.65 13.09 -51.92
C SER A 42 -2.23 12.56 -52.13
N GLU A 43 -2.10 11.87 -53.25
CA GLU A 43 -0.91 11.25 -53.79
C GLU A 43 0.11 12.32 -54.24
N ALA A 44 1.40 12.06 -54.04
CA ALA A 44 2.45 12.68 -54.83
C ALA A 44 3.72 11.79 -54.85
N THR A 45 3.78 11.00 -55.91
CA THR A 45 4.90 10.88 -56.87
C THR A 45 6.33 10.87 -56.33
N ILE A 46 6.95 9.70 -56.50
CA ILE A 46 8.39 9.44 -56.49
C ILE A 46 9.07 10.27 -57.59
N SER A 47 10.06 11.08 -57.23
CA SER A 47 11.08 11.58 -58.17
C SER A 47 12.45 11.52 -57.52
N SER A 48 13.28 10.64 -58.06
CA SER A 48 14.71 10.52 -57.80
C SER A 48 15.45 11.73 -58.36
N THR A 49 16.33 12.35 -57.57
CA THR A 49 17.35 13.25 -58.11
C THR A 49 18.60 13.15 -57.24
N THR A 50 19.70 12.79 -57.91
CA THR A 50 21.08 12.71 -57.44
C THR A 50 21.76 14.07 -57.44
N GLY A 51 22.68 14.27 -56.50
CA GLY A 51 23.58 15.43 -56.39
C GLY A 51 23.14 16.38 -55.27
N ASP A 52 23.98 17.07 -54.53
CA ASP A 52 25.45 17.17 -54.51
C ASP A 52 25.79 17.87 -53.17
N SER A 53 27.05 17.77 -52.79
CA SER A 53 27.78 18.47 -51.73
C SER A 53 27.23 19.83 -51.25
N SER A 54 27.00 19.97 -49.94
CA SER A 54 27.30 21.22 -49.22
C SER A 54 27.47 21.00 -47.72
N THR A 55 28.70 21.21 -47.26
CA THR A 55 29.13 21.52 -45.90
C THR A 55 28.32 22.66 -45.30
N LEU A 56 27.66 22.46 -44.16
CA LEU A 56 27.20 23.53 -43.28
C LEU A 56 27.36 23.12 -41.81
N ASP A 57 28.45 23.64 -41.26
CA ASP A 57 28.65 24.24 -39.94
C ASP A 57 27.85 23.77 -38.73
N ASP A 58 28.66 23.26 -37.79
CA ASP A 58 28.46 23.19 -36.36
C ASP A 58 27.92 24.50 -35.78
N ASP A 59 26.77 24.42 -35.12
CA ASP A 59 26.44 25.26 -33.97
C ASP A 59 25.49 24.51 -33.02
N ALA A 60 26.02 23.45 -32.40
CA ALA A 60 25.35 22.75 -31.32
C ALA A 60 25.48 23.59 -30.02
N GLN A 61 24.53 24.50 -29.81
CA GLN A 61 24.31 25.10 -28.49
C GLN A 61 23.96 24.00 -27.47
N THR A 62 24.96 23.56 -26.71
CA THR A 62 24.78 22.74 -25.52
C THR A 62 24.11 23.57 -24.43
N THR A 63 22.78 23.66 -24.46
CA THR A 63 22.00 24.13 -23.32
C THR A 63 22.12 23.09 -22.21
N THR A 64 23.04 23.34 -21.27
CA THR A 64 23.31 22.57 -20.06
C THR A 64 22.21 22.75 -19.01
N THR A 65 20.95 22.54 -19.39
CA THR A 65 19.89 22.29 -18.41
C THR A 65 19.94 20.81 -18.06
N PRO A 66 20.18 20.42 -16.78
CA PRO A 66 20.15 19.02 -16.39
C PRO A 66 18.80 18.44 -16.77
N ARG A 67 18.80 17.45 -17.69
CA ARG A 67 17.58 16.75 -18.12
C ARG A 67 16.89 16.21 -16.87
N GLY A 68 15.66 16.64 -16.63
CA GLY A 68 14.84 16.14 -15.52
C GLY A 68 14.75 14.62 -15.56
N PHE A 69 14.64 13.99 -14.38
CA PHE A 69 14.51 12.54 -14.26
C PHE A 69 13.39 12.04 -15.19
N PRO A 70 13.61 10.99 -16.00
CA PRO A 70 12.60 10.47 -16.91
C PRO A 70 11.32 10.15 -16.14
N THR A 71 10.24 10.85 -16.47
CA THR A 71 9.01 10.83 -15.64
C THR A 71 8.05 9.71 -16.00
N ARG A 72 8.31 8.95 -17.07
CA ARG A 72 7.53 7.80 -17.52
C ARG A 72 8.46 6.68 -17.97
N HIS A 73 8.31 5.49 -17.39
CA HIS A 73 9.02 4.30 -17.83
C HIS A 73 8.47 3.87 -19.20
N SER A 74 9.23 4.15 -20.25
CA SER A 74 8.99 3.54 -21.55
C SER A 74 9.17 2.04 -21.38
N ARG A 75 8.24 1.23 -21.90
CA ARG A 75 8.31 -0.25 -21.92
C ARG A 75 9.62 -0.81 -22.47
N HIS A 76 10.40 0.01 -23.17
CA HIS A 76 11.65 -0.35 -23.81
C HIS A 76 12.89 0.11 -23.04
N HIS A 77 12.73 0.95 -22.02
CA HIS A 77 13.84 1.53 -21.27
C HIS A 77 13.82 1.01 -19.84
N ARG A 78 14.94 0.40 -19.45
CA ARG A 78 15.16 0.01 -18.06
C ARG A 78 15.06 1.27 -17.18
N PRO A 79 14.46 1.16 -15.98
CA PRO A 79 14.47 2.27 -15.05
C PRO A 79 15.89 2.75 -14.79
N SER A 80 16.06 4.06 -14.66
CA SER A 80 17.35 4.65 -14.35
C SER A 80 17.80 4.24 -12.95
N VAL A 81 19.08 3.94 -12.81
CA VAL A 81 19.71 3.51 -11.55
C VAL A 81 20.73 4.57 -11.12
N ALA A 82 20.81 4.86 -9.82
CA ALA A 82 21.76 5.81 -9.29
C ALA A 82 23.20 5.27 -9.36
N PRO A 83 24.18 6.04 -9.90
CA PRO A 83 25.58 5.66 -9.92
C PRO A 83 26.10 5.36 -8.53
N SER A 84 26.83 4.25 -8.39
CA SER A 84 27.33 3.76 -7.09
C SER A 84 28.24 4.76 -6.37
N ASP A 85 29.02 5.54 -7.11
CA ASP A 85 29.91 6.59 -6.61
C ASP A 85 29.17 7.79 -5.99
N LYS A 86 27.87 7.97 -6.30
CA LYS A 86 27.05 9.09 -5.82
C LYS A 86 26.01 8.71 -4.78
N LEU A 87 25.81 7.41 -4.52
CA LEU A 87 24.76 6.91 -3.63
C LEU A 87 24.85 7.51 -2.23
N ASP A 88 26.00 7.42 -1.58
CA ASP A 88 26.18 7.89 -0.21
C ASP A 88 26.01 9.41 -0.11
N GLN A 89 26.53 10.17 -1.07
CA GLN A 89 26.40 11.63 -1.11
C GLN A 89 24.93 12.05 -1.24
N MET A 90 24.19 11.45 -2.17
CA MET A 90 22.79 11.77 -2.42
C MET A 90 21.90 11.32 -1.26
N SER A 91 22.15 10.14 -0.67
CA SER A 91 21.45 9.68 0.52
C SER A 91 21.70 10.60 1.71
N LYS A 92 22.95 11.01 1.96
CA LYS A 92 23.29 11.93 3.05
C LYS A 92 22.56 13.27 2.93
N HIS A 93 22.38 13.78 1.71
CA HIS A 93 21.59 14.99 1.48
C HIS A 93 20.12 14.83 1.91
N ILE A 94 19.49 13.69 1.62
CA ILE A 94 18.08 13.44 1.99
C ILE A 94 17.95 13.19 3.49
N LEU A 95 18.84 12.34 4.04
CA LEU A 95 18.82 11.97 5.46
C LEU A 95 19.23 13.13 6.39
N GLY A 96 20.04 14.07 5.90
CA GLY A 96 20.49 15.25 6.65
C GLY A 96 19.54 16.46 6.56
N ALA A 97 18.49 16.41 5.75
CA ALA A 97 17.51 17.49 5.67
C ALA A 97 16.65 17.57 6.95
N MET A 98 16.19 18.77 7.30
CA MET A 98 15.28 18.96 8.44
C MET A 98 13.89 18.41 8.10
N THR A 99 13.23 17.70 9.03
CA THR A 99 11.87 17.15 8.79
C THR A 99 10.88 18.27 8.48
N GLY A 100 10.01 18.06 7.49
CA GLY A 100 9.06 19.04 6.95
C GLY A 100 9.63 19.94 5.86
N THR A 101 10.89 19.74 5.42
CA THR A 101 11.53 20.59 4.40
C THR A 101 11.66 19.96 3.03
N LEU A 102 11.60 18.63 2.93
CA LEU A 102 11.75 17.96 1.63
C LEU A 102 10.50 18.10 0.75
N PHE A 103 9.32 18.15 1.37
CA PHE A 103 8.09 18.66 0.78
C PHE A 103 7.24 19.27 1.92
N ALA A 104 6.68 20.45 1.70
CA ALA A 104 6.03 21.24 2.73
C ALA A 104 4.58 21.55 2.36
N TYR A 105 3.70 21.51 3.36
CA TYR A 105 2.30 21.91 3.20
C TYR A 105 2.20 23.42 2.93
N ASP A 106 1.51 23.82 1.86
CA ASP A 106 1.24 25.24 1.56
C ASP A 106 -0.05 25.66 2.30
N PRO A 107 -0.02 26.68 3.17
CA PRO A 107 -1.21 27.17 3.86
C PRO A 107 -2.35 27.63 2.92
N LYS A 108 -2.05 27.91 1.65
CA LYS A 108 -3.07 28.23 0.64
C LYS A 108 -3.97 27.02 0.32
N ASP A 109 -3.53 25.81 0.64
CA ASP A 109 -4.21 24.56 0.33
C ASP A 109 -5.39 24.28 1.27
N LEU A 110 -5.53 25.07 2.35
CA LEU A 110 -6.66 24.99 3.27
C LEU A 110 -8.03 25.24 2.64
N ARG A 111 -8.07 25.75 1.41
CA ARG A 111 -9.30 26.03 0.67
C ARG A 111 -9.67 24.92 -0.32
N LEU A 112 -8.79 23.95 -0.51
CA LEU A 112 -9.01 22.84 -1.43
C LEU A 112 -10.06 21.88 -0.86
N THR A 113 -10.74 21.15 -1.75
CA THR A 113 -11.52 20.00 -1.30
C THR A 113 -10.59 18.92 -0.76
N LYS A 114 -11.16 17.92 -0.08
CA LYS A 114 -10.42 16.79 0.46
C LYS A 114 -9.63 16.05 -0.63
N GLU A 115 -10.27 15.82 -1.77
CA GLU A 115 -9.69 15.13 -2.93
C GLU A 115 -8.57 15.96 -3.57
N GLU A 116 -8.80 17.28 -3.75
CA GLU A 116 -7.80 18.20 -4.29
C GLU A 116 -6.57 18.33 -3.37
N ASP A 117 -6.78 18.41 -2.04
CA ASP A 117 -5.68 18.43 -1.06
C ASP A 117 -4.86 17.13 -1.12
N PHE A 118 -5.53 15.98 -1.23
CA PHE A 118 -4.88 14.69 -1.36
C PHE A 118 -4.04 14.57 -2.64
N GLU A 119 -4.62 14.90 -3.80
CA GLU A 119 -3.91 14.89 -5.08
C GLU A 119 -2.73 15.88 -5.10
N LYS A 120 -2.91 17.05 -4.48
CA LYS A 120 -1.84 18.04 -4.36
C LYS A 120 -0.71 17.55 -3.45
N ALA A 121 -1.05 16.91 -2.32
CA ALA A 121 -0.06 16.31 -1.42
C ALA A 121 0.78 15.24 -2.14
N LEU A 122 0.14 14.38 -2.93
CA LEU A 122 0.83 13.39 -3.76
C LEU A 122 1.73 14.06 -4.81
N THR A 123 1.23 15.10 -5.48
CA THR A 123 1.99 15.85 -6.48
C THR A 123 3.23 16.53 -5.89
N GLN A 124 3.13 17.09 -4.68
CA GLN A 124 4.25 17.73 -3.98
C GLN A 124 5.30 16.72 -3.52
N CYS A 125 4.89 15.52 -3.08
CA CYS A 125 5.80 14.47 -2.63
C CYS A 125 6.52 13.77 -3.80
N HIS A 126 5.90 13.72 -4.97
CA HIS A 126 6.35 12.93 -6.11
C HIS A 126 7.80 13.19 -6.60
N PRO A 127 8.33 14.44 -6.65
CA PRO A 127 9.74 14.68 -6.96
C PRO A 127 10.70 13.99 -5.97
N LEU A 128 10.38 14.00 -4.68
CA LEU A 128 11.15 13.30 -3.67
C LEU A 128 11.01 11.78 -3.83
N GLN A 129 9.80 11.27 -4.07
CA GLN A 129 9.57 9.84 -4.31
C GLN A 129 10.45 9.32 -5.43
N LYS A 130 10.47 10.01 -6.58
CA LYS A 130 11.31 9.65 -7.72
C LYS A 130 12.80 9.64 -7.37
N LYS A 131 13.26 10.62 -6.59
CA LYS A 131 14.65 10.70 -6.16
C LYS A 131 15.02 9.57 -5.20
N VAL A 132 14.14 9.21 -4.26
CA VAL A 132 14.36 8.11 -3.33
C VAL A 132 14.32 6.76 -4.03
N GLU A 133 13.33 6.50 -4.89
CA GLU A 133 13.29 5.29 -5.72
C GLU A 133 14.54 5.14 -6.58
N TYR A 134 15.02 6.24 -7.20
CA TYR A 134 16.26 6.22 -7.97
C TYR A 134 17.47 5.76 -7.14
N LEU A 135 17.56 6.22 -5.88
CA LEU A 135 18.59 5.77 -4.94
C LEU A 135 18.39 4.31 -4.51
N LEU A 136 17.15 3.91 -4.19
CA LEU A 136 16.85 2.53 -3.81
C LEU A 136 17.16 1.54 -4.94
N ARG A 137 16.89 1.90 -6.19
CA ARG A 137 17.31 1.11 -7.36
C ARG A 137 18.83 0.99 -7.41
N GLY A 138 19.56 2.08 -7.12
CA GLY A 138 21.03 2.08 -7.05
C GLY A 138 21.62 1.22 -5.93
N TYR A 139 21.04 1.26 -4.73
CA TYR A 139 21.45 0.33 -3.65
C TYR A 139 21.10 -1.12 -4.00
N SER A 140 19.91 -1.36 -4.57
CA SER A 140 19.48 -2.69 -4.99
C SER A 140 20.40 -3.28 -6.07
N SER A 141 20.91 -2.48 -7.01
CA SER A 141 21.83 -2.97 -8.05
C SER A 141 23.18 -3.46 -7.52
N LEU A 142 23.58 -3.02 -6.32
CA LEU A 142 24.77 -3.53 -5.62
C LEU A 142 24.59 -4.96 -5.09
N LEU A 143 23.35 -5.40 -4.90
CA LEU A 143 23.04 -6.71 -4.32
C LEU A 143 22.95 -7.78 -5.42
N PRO A 144 23.81 -8.82 -5.40
CA PRO A 144 23.78 -9.86 -6.41
C PRO A 144 22.44 -10.60 -6.44
N LYS A 145 21.90 -10.79 -7.65
CA LYS A 145 20.59 -11.45 -7.91
C LYS A 145 19.36 -10.66 -7.47
N SER A 146 19.50 -9.42 -7.01
CA SER A 146 18.35 -8.52 -6.88
C SER A 146 17.72 -8.30 -8.26
N TYR A 147 16.44 -7.93 -8.30
CA TYR A 147 15.73 -7.65 -9.53
C TYR A 147 16.47 -6.60 -10.37
N VAL A 148 16.92 -5.50 -9.74
CA VAL A 148 17.63 -4.42 -10.43
C VAL A 148 18.98 -4.90 -10.97
N ASN A 149 19.75 -5.64 -10.17
CA ASN A 149 21.05 -6.20 -10.59
C ASN A 149 20.91 -7.14 -11.81
N MET A 150 19.92 -8.03 -11.77
CA MET A 150 19.63 -8.94 -12.89
C MET A 150 19.19 -8.17 -14.15
N CYS A 151 18.49 -7.06 -13.98
CA CYS A 151 18.07 -6.22 -15.09
C CYS A 151 19.22 -5.44 -15.72
N GLU A 152 20.24 -5.00 -14.99
CA GLU A 152 21.35 -4.23 -15.58
C GLU A 152 22.23 -5.10 -16.50
N GLY A 153 22.35 -6.40 -16.24
CA GLY A 153 23.15 -7.32 -17.06
C GLY A 153 24.66 -7.07 -16.98
N THR A 154 25.09 -6.12 -16.15
CA THR A 154 26.49 -5.87 -15.82
C THR A 154 26.99 -6.98 -14.93
N LYS A 155 28.09 -7.65 -15.35
CA LYS A 155 28.79 -8.57 -14.45
C LYS A 155 29.29 -7.73 -13.25
N PRO A 156 29.01 -8.15 -12.01
CA PRO A 156 29.42 -7.40 -10.84
C PRO A 156 30.94 -7.39 -10.75
N SER A 157 31.60 -6.33 -11.22
CA SER A 157 33.06 -6.25 -11.18
C SER A 157 33.60 -6.01 -9.77
N ASN A 158 32.75 -5.57 -8.83
CA ASN A 158 33.12 -5.26 -7.43
C ASN A 158 32.12 -5.77 -6.36
N ALA A 159 31.12 -6.59 -6.70
CA ALA A 159 30.03 -6.89 -5.75
C ALA A 159 30.37 -7.94 -4.66
N GLU A 160 31.57 -8.53 -4.67
CA GLU A 160 31.90 -9.59 -3.69
C GLU A 160 32.14 -9.06 -2.26
N ASN A 161 32.35 -7.76 -2.08
CA ASN A 161 32.65 -7.16 -0.76
C ASN A 161 31.57 -6.21 -0.22
N VAL A 162 30.38 -6.18 -0.83
CA VAL A 162 29.31 -5.29 -0.36
C VAL A 162 28.58 -5.96 0.81
N ASP A 163 28.58 -5.31 1.96
CA ASP A 163 27.75 -5.73 3.11
C ASP A 163 26.27 -5.50 2.78
N ALA A 164 25.56 -6.61 2.53
CA ALA A 164 24.16 -6.57 2.17
C ALA A 164 23.27 -5.97 3.28
N GLU A 165 23.62 -6.20 4.55
CA GLU A 165 22.85 -5.68 5.68
C GLU A 165 23.01 -4.17 5.78
N GLU A 166 24.23 -3.65 5.62
CA GLU A 166 24.46 -2.19 5.57
C GLU A 166 23.66 -1.54 4.43
N VAL A 167 23.66 -2.15 3.25
CA VAL A 167 22.89 -1.65 2.10
C VAL A 167 21.40 -1.63 2.40
N ILE A 168 20.84 -2.73 2.93
CA ILE A 168 19.42 -2.80 3.30
C ILE A 168 19.08 -1.75 4.37
N GLN A 169 19.94 -1.54 5.37
CA GLN A 169 19.73 -0.52 6.40
C GLN A 169 19.73 0.90 5.83
N LYS A 170 20.60 1.22 4.86
CA LYS A 170 20.56 2.50 4.15
C LYS A 170 19.26 2.69 3.38
N MET A 171 18.76 1.63 2.73
CA MET A 171 17.49 1.66 2.01
C MET A 171 16.30 1.89 2.95
N ILE A 172 16.25 1.19 4.09
CA ILE A 172 15.20 1.35 5.12
C ILE A 172 15.19 2.79 5.65
N LYS A 173 16.36 3.35 6.01
CA LYS A 173 16.46 4.74 6.50
C LYS A 173 15.92 5.77 5.51
N LEU A 174 16.11 5.56 4.20
CA LEU A 174 15.55 6.45 3.18
C LEU A 174 14.02 6.41 3.14
N VAL A 175 13.43 5.21 3.24
CA VAL A 175 11.97 5.03 3.28
C VAL A 175 11.38 5.56 4.58
N GLU A 176 11.99 5.28 5.73
CA GLU A 176 11.58 5.84 7.02
C GLU A 176 11.65 7.37 7.02
N ARG A 177 12.67 7.94 6.37
CA ARG A 177 12.77 9.39 6.19
C ARG A 177 11.58 9.94 5.41
N MET A 178 11.13 9.25 4.36
CA MET A 178 9.92 9.65 3.63
C MET A 178 8.64 9.49 4.46
N GLU A 179 8.52 8.44 5.28
CA GLU A 179 7.40 8.27 6.21
C GLU A 179 7.34 9.45 7.21
N LEU A 180 8.49 9.88 7.72
CA LEU A 180 8.60 11.02 8.64
C LEU A 180 8.18 12.33 7.99
N GLU A 181 8.57 12.58 6.74
CA GLU A 181 8.11 13.76 5.99
C GLU A 181 6.59 13.74 5.78
N GLY A 182 6.03 12.58 5.47
CA GLY A 182 4.58 12.41 5.33
C GLY A 182 3.81 12.70 6.63
N LYS A 183 4.33 12.22 7.76
CA LYS A 183 3.77 12.52 9.08
C LYS A 183 3.83 14.01 9.39
N ALA A 184 4.99 14.65 9.16
CA ALA A 184 5.15 16.08 9.36
C ALA A 184 4.19 16.91 8.48
N TYR A 185 3.96 16.49 7.24
CA TYR A 185 2.98 17.09 6.35
C TYR A 185 1.56 17.03 6.95
N VAL A 186 1.12 15.85 7.41
CA VAL A 186 -0.22 15.67 8.00
C VAL A 186 -0.37 16.43 9.32
N GLU A 187 0.67 16.46 10.16
CA GLU A 187 0.68 17.25 11.39
C GLU A 187 0.55 18.75 11.11
N LEU A 188 1.29 19.26 10.12
CA LEU A 188 1.24 20.66 9.74
C LEU A 188 -0.14 21.03 9.17
N ARG A 189 -0.70 20.17 8.30
CA ARG A 189 -2.08 20.28 7.81
C ARG A 189 -3.08 20.35 8.98
N SER A 190 -2.99 19.42 9.92
CA SER A 190 -3.86 19.38 11.12
C SER A 190 -3.81 20.67 11.94
N LYS A 191 -2.60 21.23 12.14
CA LYS A 191 -2.40 22.50 12.85
C LYS A 191 -3.07 23.65 12.11
N TYR A 192 -2.93 23.73 10.80
CA TYR A 192 -3.54 24.80 10.01
C TYR A 192 -5.07 24.71 9.97
N HIS A 193 -5.66 23.51 9.81
CA HIS A 193 -7.12 23.34 9.91
C HIS A 193 -7.65 23.71 11.30
N SER A 194 -6.90 23.37 12.36
CA SER A 194 -7.25 23.76 13.73
C SER A 194 -7.22 25.29 13.91
N GLN A 195 -6.23 25.98 13.33
CA GLN A 195 -6.15 27.44 13.35
C GLN A 195 -7.29 28.09 12.55
N LEU A 196 -7.57 27.58 11.35
CA LEU A 196 -8.65 28.07 10.51
C LEU A 196 -10.01 27.92 11.19
N SER A 197 -10.27 26.75 11.79
CA SER A 197 -11.49 26.49 12.58
C SER A 197 -11.65 27.48 13.73
N ARG A 198 -10.57 27.83 14.44
CA ARG A 198 -10.61 28.84 15.52
C ARG A 198 -10.91 30.24 14.97
N LEU A 199 -10.32 30.61 13.83
CA LEU A 199 -10.57 31.90 13.18
C LEU A 199 -12.01 32.02 12.69
N VAL A 200 -12.57 30.96 12.10
CA VAL A 200 -13.97 30.91 11.66
C VAL A 200 -14.91 31.03 12.85
N LYS A 201 -14.69 30.26 13.93
CA LYS A 201 -15.47 30.39 15.17
C LYS A 201 -15.43 31.80 15.74
N LYS A 202 -14.24 32.42 15.79
CA LYS A 202 -14.07 33.80 16.27
C LYS A 202 -14.81 34.80 15.37
N LYS A 203 -14.76 34.62 14.04
CA LYS A 203 -15.46 35.48 13.08
C LYS A 203 -16.98 35.34 13.22
N ASN A 204 -17.50 34.12 13.37
CA ASN A 204 -18.92 33.86 13.55
C ASN A 204 -19.43 34.45 14.87
N ALA A 205 -18.70 34.23 15.98
CA ALA A 205 -19.03 34.84 17.27
C ALA A 205 -19.00 36.37 17.22
N ALA A 206 -18.08 36.97 16.45
CA ALA A 206 -18.05 38.42 16.25
C ALA A 206 -19.23 38.91 15.39
N ALA A 207 -19.63 38.17 14.36
CA ALA A 207 -20.77 38.47 13.51
C ALA A 207 -22.10 38.36 14.28
N GLU A 208 -22.25 37.32 15.11
CA GLU A 208 -23.42 37.13 15.98
C GLU A 208 -23.54 38.26 17.02
N LYS A 209 -22.43 38.65 17.66
CA LYS A 209 -22.40 39.81 18.56
C LYS A 209 -22.76 41.12 17.84
N ALA A 210 -22.29 41.29 16.60
CA ALA A 210 -22.62 42.48 15.80
C ALA A 210 -24.11 42.49 15.41
N ALA A 211 -24.68 41.35 15.03
CA ALA A 211 -26.10 41.20 14.72
C ALA A 211 -26.98 41.46 15.96
N ALA A 212 -26.62 40.89 17.12
CA ALA A 212 -27.33 41.13 18.38
C ALA A 212 -27.28 42.62 18.79
N ALA A 213 -26.15 43.29 18.59
CA ALA A 213 -26.03 44.73 18.84
C ALA A 213 -26.88 45.58 17.88
N GLN A 214 -26.99 45.17 16.61
CA GLN A 214 -27.86 45.83 15.63
C GLN A 214 -29.35 45.63 15.97
N GLN A 215 -29.74 44.42 16.36
CA GLN A 215 -31.12 44.13 16.79
C GLN A 215 -31.49 45.00 18.01
N LYS A 216 -30.64 45.02 19.04
CA LYS A 216 -30.84 45.86 20.23
C LYS A 216 -30.97 47.35 19.89
N LYS A 217 -30.30 47.82 18.83
CA LYS A 217 -30.42 49.20 18.34
C LYS A 217 -31.74 49.45 17.61
N LEU A 218 -32.24 48.49 16.84
CA LEU A 218 -33.54 48.57 16.19
C LEU A 218 -34.67 48.55 17.23
N ASP A 219 -34.58 47.67 18.23
CA ASP A 219 -35.56 47.58 19.32
C ASP A 219 -35.62 48.90 20.13
N ALA A 220 -34.48 49.56 20.34
CA ALA A 220 -34.41 50.86 21.00
C ALA A 220 -34.99 52.03 20.17
N ILE A 221 -35.11 51.88 18.85
CA ILE A 221 -35.71 52.88 17.96
C ILE A 221 -37.23 52.63 17.81
N GLY A 222 -37.68 51.39 17.97
CA GLY A 222 -39.09 50.99 17.83
C GLY A 222 -40.01 51.34 18.99
N THR A 223 -39.51 51.91 20.10
CA THR A 223 -40.31 52.25 21.29
C THR A 223 -41.04 53.60 21.18
N PHE A 224 -41.50 54.00 19.99
CA PHE A 224 -42.21 55.25 19.73
C PHE A 224 -43.46 55.03 18.87
N GLN A 225 -44.46 54.36 19.43
CA GLN A 225 -45.89 54.63 19.22
C GLN A 225 -46.70 53.56 19.96
N ASP A 226 -47.01 53.86 21.22
CA ASP A 226 -48.25 53.40 21.82
C ASP A 226 -49.38 54.07 21.02
N VAL A 227 -50.01 53.32 20.12
CA VAL A 227 -51.36 53.62 19.67
C VAL A 227 -52.22 52.54 20.31
N ASP A 228 -52.92 52.94 21.36
CA ASP A 228 -53.96 52.16 22.00
C ASP A 228 -55.01 51.76 20.95
N GLU A 229 -55.04 50.49 20.57
CA GLU A 229 -56.22 49.87 19.97
C GLU A 229 -56.53 48.58 20.73
N ASP A 230 -57.46 48.73 21.67
CA ASP A 230 -58.24 47.66 22.29
C ASP A 230 -58.82 46.76 21.19
N SER A 231 -58.44 45.49 21.15
CA SER A 231 -59.24 44.48 20.47
C SER A 231 -59.07 43.12 21.14
N ASP A 232 -59.98 42.87 22.07
CA ASP A 232 -60.31 41.56 22.61
C ASP A 232 -60.61 40.58 21.46
N SER A 233 -59.91 39.44 21.43
CA SER A 233 -60.35 38.27 20.66
C SER A 233 -59.75 37.01 21.26
N ASP A 234 -60.48 36.43 22.19
CA ASP A 234 -60.32 35.06 22.68
C ASP A 234 -60.37 34.08 21.49
N SER A 235 -59.34 33.23 21.34
CA SER A 235 -59.49 31.99 20.60
C SER A 235 -58.59 30.92 21.21
N ASP A 236 -59.18 30.16 22.13
CA ASP A 236 -58.72 28.86 22.56
C ASP A 236 -58.61 27.93 21.34
N SER A 237 -57.48 27.25 21.19
CA SER A 237 -57.37 26.10 20.31
C SER A 237 -56.33 25.15 20.87
N ASP A 238 -56.82 24.31 21.78
CA ASP A 238 -56.23 23.04 22.15
C ASP A 238 -56.05 22.18 20.89
N SER A 239 -54.85 21.65 20.70
CA SER A 239 -54.62 20.53 19.78
C SER A 239 -53.55 19.63 20.38
N ASP A 240 -54.04 18.79 21.27
CA ASP A 240 -53.49 17.47 21.53
C ASP A 240 -53.51 16.67 20.22
N SER A 241 -52.37 16.14 19.81
CA SER A 241 -52.32 15.11 18.77
C SER A 241 -51.33 14.05 19.18
N ASP A 242 -51.83 13.15 20.02
CA ASP A 242 -51.37 11.78 20.12
C ASP A 242 -51.39 11.13 18.73
N SER A 243 -50.30 10.47 18.36
CA SER A 243 -50.31 9.46 17.31
C SER A 243 -49.40 8.33 17.75
N ASP A 244 -50.03 7.39 18.44
CA ASP A 244 -49.68 5.98 18.45
C ASP A 244 -49.66 5.48 17.00
N ASP A 245 -48.56 4.88 16.58
CA ASP A 245 -48.58 3.88 15.52
C ASP A 245 -47.72 2.70 15.98
N GLU A 246 -48.43 1.66 16.38
CA GLU A 246 -47.92 0.31 16.50
C GLU A 246 -47.57 -0.21 15.11
N ASP A 247 -46.41 -0.84 14.97
CA ASP A 247 -46.25 -1.85 13.94
C ASP A 247 -45.39 -3.00 14.48
N GLU A 248 -46.10 -4.10 14.71
CA GLU A 248 -45.58 -5.43 14.99
C GLU A 248 -44.76 -5.94 13.80
N ASN A 249 -43.52 -6.39 14.02
CA ASN A 249 -43.10 -7.67 13.42
C ASN A 249 -41.81 -8.24 13.99
N GLN A 250 -41.92 -9.54 14.29
CA GLN A 250 -40.93 -10.60 14.10
C GLN A 250 -39.93 -10.99 15.20
N SER A 251 -40.26 -12.18 15.71
CA SER A 251 -39.39 -13.34 16.01
C SER A 251 -38.67 -13.40 17.35
N THR A 252 -39.37 -14.06 18.27
CA THR A 252 -38.96 -15.20 19.10
C THR A 252 -37.54 -15.77 18.93
N ASP A 253 -36.95 -16.01 20.10
CA ASP A 253 -36.05 -17.10 20.53
C ASP A 253 -34.55 -16.83 20.63
N GLY A 254 -34.11 -16.63 21.88
CA GLY A 254 -33.14 -17.56 22.48
C GLY A 254 -31.78 -17.00 22.89
N ASP A 255 -31.71 -16.12 23.90
CA ASP A 255 -30.45 -15.80 24.57
C ASP A 255 -30.39 -16.34 26.01
N SER A 256 -29.29 -17.04 26.25
CA SER A 256 -28.94 -17.71 27.50
C SER A 256 -28.17 -16.75 28.39
N ASN A 257 -28.66 -16.60 29.62
CA ASN A 257 -28.07 -15.83 30.70
C ASN A 257 -26.59 -16.16 30.97
N ALA A 258 -25.76 -15.13 31.10
CA ALA A 258 -24.54 -15.16 31.90
C ALA A 258 -24.38 -13.81 32.60
N ASN A 259 -24.99 -13.73 33.79
CA ASN A 259 -24.81 -12.62 34.75
C ASN A 259 -23.37 -12.63 35.26
N SER A 260 -22.74 -11.46 35.29
CA SER A 260 -21.59 -11.21 36.15
C SER A 260 -21.69 -9.76 36.64
N ASP A 261 -22.52 -9.59 37.66
CA ASP A 261 -22.65 -8.37 38.45
C ASP A 261 -21.34 -8.10 39.20
N SER A 262 -20.81 -6.90 39.06
CA SER A 262 -19.80 -6.34 39.96
C SER A 262 -20.05 -4.85 40.04
N ASP A 263 -21.02 -4.53 40.88
CA ASP A 263 -21.26 -3.19 41.39
C ASP A 263 -20.11 -2.83 42.34
N SER A 264 -19.41 -1.76 42.03
CA SER A 264 -18.53 -1.07 42.97
C SER A 264 -18.78 0.42 42.82
N ASP A 265 -19.81 0.86 43.53
CA ASP A 265 -20.07 2.26 43.84
C ASP A 265 -18.96 2.76 44.76
N SER A 266 -18.18 3.71 44.27
CA SER A 266 -17.28 4.53 45.08
C SER A 266 -17.53 5.98 44.73
N ASP A 267 -18.50 6.54 45.44
CA ASP A 267 -18.71 7.97 45.58
C ASP A 267 -17.51 8.55 46.32
N SER A 268 -16.68 9.29 45.60
CA SER A 268 -15.59 10.10 46.17
C SER A 268 -15.73 11.52 45.67
N ASP A 269 -16.59 12.26 46.38
CA ASP A 269 -16.68 13.72 46.32
C ASP A 269 -15.35 14.30 46.80
N SER A 270 -14.54 14.77 45.86
CA SER A 270 -13.37 15.61 46.12
C SER A 270 -13.50 16.86 45.27
N ASP A 271 -14.25 17.82 45.82
CA ASP A 271 -14.08 19.25 45.59
C ASP A 271 -12.66 19.63 46.00
N ASP A 272 -11.76 19.75 45.03
CA ASP A 272 -10.54 20.55 45.19
C ASP A 272 -10.26 21.28 43.88
N GLU A 273 -10.54 22.58 43.92
CA GLU A 273 -10.05 23.57 42.98
C GLU A 273 -8.52 23.55 43.01
N ASP A 274 -7.90 23.22 41.89
CA ASP A 274 -6.69 23.88 41.39
C ASP A 274 -6.45 23.42 39.94
N GLU A 275 -6.73 24.33 38.99
CA GLU A 275 -6.44 24.19 37.57
C GLU A 275 -4.92 24.16 37.31
N ASP A 276 -4.24 23.11 37.75
CA ASP A 276 -2.90 22.80 37.26
C ASP A 276 -3.05 22.14 35.89
N LYS A 277 -3.00 22.98 34.85
CA LYS A 277 -2.99 22.59 33.43
C LYS A 277 -1.80 21.66 33.15
N SER A 278 -2.01 20.37 33.41
CA SER A 278 -1.09 19.32 32.99
C SER A 278 -0.97 19.38 31.47
N THR A 279 0.24 19.70 31.01
CA THR A 279 0.58 19.82 29.58
C THR A 279 0.52 18.49 28.84
N ASP A 280 0.39 17.37 29.55
CA ASP A 280 0.27 16.03 28.98
C ASP A 280 -1.07 15.76 28.28
N GLY A 281 -2.17 16.42 28.69
CA GLY A 281 -3.46 16.29 28.01
C GLY A 281 -3.45 16.79 26.56
N SER A 282 -2.57 17.76 26.24
CA SER A 282 -2.51 18.35 24.89
C SER A 282 -1.88 17.43 23.84
N ASN A 283 -0.99 16.52 24.23
CA ASN A 283 -0.31 15.63 23.28
C ASN A 283 -1.26 14.52 22.79
N ASN A 284 -2.09 13.98 23.68
CA ASN A 284 -3.04 12.92 23.32
C ASN A 284 -4.15 13.44 22.39
N ALA A 285 -4.66 14.66 22.65
CA ALA A 285 -5.67 15.28 21.80
C ALA A 285 -5.16 15.54 20.36
N ASN A 286 -3.88 15.84 20.19
CA ASN A 286 -3.27 16.02 18.87
C ASN A 286 -3.09 14.69 18.13
N ALA A 287 -2.66 13.63 18.84
CA ALA A 287 -2.51 12.30 18.25
C ALA A 287 -3.83 11.75 17.70
N TRP A 288 -4.93 11.92 18.46
CA TRP A 288 -6.26 11.51 18.00
C TRP A 288 -6.70 12.27 16.74
N LYS A 289 -6.49 13.59 16.68
CA LYS A 289 -6.81 14.40 15.48
C LYS A 289 -5.99 13.98 14.26
N VAL A 290 -4.71 13.68 14.44
CA VAL A 290 -3.86 13.19 13.34
C VAL A 290 -4.38 11.84 12.84
N SER A 291 -4.73 10.92 13.74
CA SER A 291 -5.31 9.63 13.38
C SER A 291 -6.64 9.75 12.64
N GLN A 292 -7.51 10.68 13.07
CA GLN A 292 -8.77 10.99 12.40
C GLN A 292 -8.52 11.51 10.97
N LEU A 293 -7.58 12.44 10.81
CA LEU A 293 -7.21 12.97 9.50
C LEU A 293 -6.59 11.92 8.58
N ILE A 294 -5.82 10.96 9.10
CA ILE A 294 -5.30 9.85 8.31
C ILE A 294 -6.42 8.91 7.87
N THR A 295 -7.39 8.66 8.74
CA THR A 295 -8.56 7.84 8.39
C THR A 295 -9.45 8.54 7.37
N GLU A 296 -9.60 9.85 7.50
CA GLU A 296 -10.42 10.65 6.59
C GLU A 296 -9.70 10.83 5.24
N TYR A 297 -8.48 11.36 5.21
CA TYR A 297 -7.77 11.76 3.98
C TYR A 297 -6.89 10.65 3.39
N GLY A 298 -6.87 9.46 3.97
CA GLY A 298 -6.07 8.34 3.50
C GLY A 298 -4.61 8.39 3.97
N ALA A 299 -3.79 7.57 3.31
CA ALA A 299 -2.39 7.42 3.67
C ALA A 299 -1.65 8.76 3.52
N PRO A 300 -0.77 9.13 4.48
CA PRO A 300 0.08 10.30 4.34
C PRO A 300 0.91 10.23 3.03
N PRO A 301 1.14 11.37 2.35
CA PRO A 301 2.09 11.43 1.23
C PRO A 301 3.44 10.89 1.71
N GLY A 302 4.05 9.98 0.97
CA GLY A 302 5.20 9.24 1.51
C GLY A 302 5.69 8.14 0.58
N PRO A 303 6.24 7.04 1.12
CA PRO A 303 6.76 5.97 0.30
C PRO A 303 5.70 5.35 -0.60
N THR A 304 6.14 4.91 -1.78
CA THR A 304 5.36 4.11 -2.73
C THR A 304 5.54 2.62 -2.42
N THR A 305 4.62 1.77 -2.88
CA THR A 305 4.78 0.31 -2.84
C THR A 305 6.06 -0.13 -3.52
N ALA A 306 6.43 0.49 -4.64
CA ALA A 306 7.66 0.15 -5.37
C ALA A 306 8.92 0.32 -4.50
N MET A 307 8.96 1.32 -3.60
CA MET A 307 10.06 1.47 -2.65
C MET A 307 10.12 0.31 -1.65
N TYR A 308 8.98 -0.13 -1.11
CA TYR A 308 8.94 -1.30 -0.23
C TYR A 308 9.33 -2.57 -1.00
N ASP A 309 8.85 -2.76 -2.23
CA ASP A 309 9.18 -3.91 -3.08
C ASP A 309 10.69 -4.01 -3.35
N LEU A 310 11.37 -2.89 -3.58
CA LEU A 310 12.84 -2.85 -3.75
C LEU A 310 13.57 -3.31 -2.49
N ILE A 311 13.11 -2.91 -1.30
CA ILE A 311 13.72 -3.33 -0.02
C ILE A 311 13.39 -4.79 0.27
N LEU A 312 12.15 -5.22 0.04
CA LEU A 312 11.72 -6.59 0.26
C LEU A 312 12.48 -7.56 -0.66
N ASP A 313 12.71 -7.20 -1.93
CA ASP A 313 13.55 -7.99 -2.84
C ASP A 313 15.01 -8.02 -2.37
N ALA A 314 15.56 -6.88 -1.94
CA ALA A 314 16.89 -6.80 -1.35
C ALA A 314 17.05 -7.72 -0.13
N ILE A 315 16.06 -7.76 0.76
CA ILE A 315 16.01 -8.72 1.87
C ILE A 315 15.94 -10.14 1.31
N ALA A 316 15.01 -10.43 0.40
CA ALA A 316 14.80 -11.77 -0.14
C ALA A 316 16.04 -12.39 -0.80
N VAL A 317 16.91 -11.59 -1.41
CA VAL A 317 18.16 -12.07 -2.02
C VAL A 317 19.31 -12.21 -1.04
N SER A 318 19.21 -11.56 0.13
CA SER A 318 20.26 -11.47 1.13
C SER A 318 20.04 -12.43 2.29
N THR A 319 18.79 -12.68 2.70
CA THR A 319 18.46 -13.58 3.83
C THR A 319 19.10 -14.96 3.73
N PRO A 320 19.09 -15.67 2.58
CA PRO A 320 19.70 -17.00 2.48
C PRO A 320 21.22 -17.02 2.67
N LYS A 321 21.89 -15.87 2.62
CA LYS A 321 23.34 -15.72 2.76
C LYS A 321 23.76 -15.04 4.07
N SER A 322 22.80 -14.48 4.81
CA SER A 322 23.09 -13.78 6.06
C SER A 322 23.46 -14.78 7.15
N SER A 323 24.40 -14.39 8.01
CA SER A 323 24.72 -15.13 9.24
C SER A 323 23.62 -14.98 10.31
N GLN A 324 22.74 -13.98 10.16
CA GLN A 324 21.62 -13.68 11.05
C GLN A 324 20.33 -13.47 10.24
N PRO A 325 19.71 -14.54 9.71
CA PRO A 325 18.50 -14.44 8.89
C PRO A 325 17.27 -13.93 9.66
N LEU A 326 17.17 -14.20 10.97
CA LEU A 326 15.99 -13.88 11.77
C LEU A 326 15.64 -12.37 11.80
N PRO A 327 16.58 -11.45 12.10
CA PRO A 327 16.32 -10.01 11.97
C PRO A 327 15.81 -9.57 10.59
N LEU A 328 16.35 -10.15 9.51
CA LEU A 328 15.92 -9.85 8.15
C LEU A 328 14.49 -10.35 7.87
N LEU A 329 14.12 -11.52 8.37
CA LEU A 329 12.74 -12.05 8.29
C LEU A 329 11.74 -11.19 9.07
N GLN A 330 12.12 -10.71 10.26
CA GLN A 330 11.26 -9.82 11.06
C GLN A 330 11.10 -8.46 10.36
N THR A 331 12.19 -7.95 9.80
CA THR A 331 12.20 -6.69 9.05
C THR A 331 11.34 -6.78 7.79
N SER A 332 11.42 -7.89 7.04
CA SER A 332 10.58 -8.07 5.84
C SER A 332 9.10 -8.12 6.19
N ARG A 333 8.71 -8.81 7.27
CA ARG A 333 7.32 -8.81 7.76
C ARG A 333 6.86 -7.40 8.14
N SER A 334 7.69 -6.64 8.84
CA SER A 334 7.35 -5.27 9.26
C SER A 334 7.14 -4.34 8.04
N LEU A 335 8.04 -4.37 7.07
CA LEU A 335 7.92 -3.56 5.85
C LEU A 335 6.72 -3.96 5.00
N TYR A 336 6.46 -5.27 4.90
CA TYR A 336 5.28 -5.81 4.25
C TYR A 336 3.97 -5.29 4.88
N LEU A 337 3.87 -5.34 6.21
CA LEU A 337 2.72 -4.82 6.94
C LEU A 337 2.54 -3.30 6.72
N LYS A 338 3.63 -2.53 6.71
CA LYS A 338 3.59 -1.10 6.40
C LYS A 338 3.06 -0.82 4.99
N ALA A 339 3.47 -1.60 3.99
CA ALA A 339 2.96 -1.47 2.62
C ALA A 339 1.45 -1.74 2.56
N LEU A 340 0.96 -2.80 3.22
CA LEU A 340 -0.47 -3.11 3.30
C LEU A 340 -1.26 -2.06 4.08
N GLU A 341 -0.72 -1.55 5.18
CA GLU A 341 -1.36 -0.51 5.99
C GLU A 341 -1.62 0.74 5.16
N ARG A 342 -0.63 1.19 4.36
CA ARG A 342 -0.78 2.35 3.48
C ARG A 342 -1.90 2.14 2.46
N TYR A 343 -1.96 0.98 1.83
CA TYR A 343 -3.06 0.64 0.93
C TYR A 343 -4.43 0.69 1.63
N ASN A 344 -4.55 0.05 2.79
CA ASN A 344 -5.80 -0.01 3.55
C ASN A 344 -6.27 1.37 4.03
N LEU A 345 -5.35 2.30 4.31
CA LEU A 345 -5.69 3.67 4.66
C LEU A 345 -6.35 4.41 3.48
N ASN A 346 -5.85 4.22 2.27
CA ASN A 346 -6.45 4.81 1.07
C ASN A 346 -7.81 4.21 0.74
N GLU A 347 -7.98 2.89 0.92
CA GLU A 347 -9.27 2.23 0.74
C GLU A 347 -10.33 2.75 1.72
N LYS A 348 -9.96 2.88 3.01
CA LYS A 348 -10.87 3.41 4.06
C LYS A 348 -11.29 4.85 3.84
N ALA A 349 -10.44 5.65 3.20
CA ALA A 349 -10.73 7.06 2.92
C ALA A 349 -11.80 7.25 1.82
N GLY A 350 -12.21 6.17 1.16
CA GLY A 350 -13.28 6.17 0.15
C GLY A 350 -12.86 6.78 -1.18
N PHE A 351 -11.56 6.79 -1.49
CA PHE A 351 -11.11 7.21 -2.81
C PHE A 351 -11.45 6.11 -3.82
N ASP A 352 -12.43 6.38 -4.69
CA ASP A 352 -12.91 5.45 -5.73
C ASP A 352 -11.83 5.09 -6.78
N GLY A 353 -10.68 5.77 -6.75
CA GLY A 353 -9.52 5.49 -7.59
C GLY A 353 -8.50 4.59 -6.90
N ILE A 354 -8.12 3.50 -7.57
CA ILE A 354 -6.95 2.70 -7.17
C ILE A 354 -5.71 3.57 -7.30
N ASP A 355 -5.19 4.07 -6.18
CA ASP A 355 -3.89 4.73 -6.14
C ASP A 355 -2.79 3.69 -6.40
N ILE A 356 -2.32 3.67 -7.64
CA ILE A 356 -1.30 2.72 -8.11
C ILE A 356 -0.02 2.85 -7.27
N ALA A 357 0.28 4.03 -6.71
CA ALA A 357 1.51 4.25 -5.95
C ALA A 357 1.52 3.53 -4.59
N THR A 358 0.35 3.22 -4.03
CA THR A 358 0.20 2.55 -2.72
C THR A 358 -0.44 1.18 -2.83
N THR A 359 -0.88 0.78 -4.01
CA THR A 359 -1.44 -0.55 -4.27
C THR A 359 -0.34 -1.60 -4.12
N PRO A 360 -0.52 -2.66 -3.31
CA PRO A 360 0.46 -3.73 -3.20
C PRO A 360 0.59 -4.44 -4.56
N THR A 361 1.78 -4.99 -4.84
CA THR A 361 2.01 -5.76 -6.07
C THR A 361 2.24 -7.23 -5.73
N ALA A 362 2.25 -8.11 -6.74
CA ALA A 362 2.67 -9.48 -6.51
C ALA A 362 4.12 -9.58 -6.00
N CYS A 363 4.96 -8.57 -6.28
CA CYS A 363 6.32 -8.52 -5.75
C CYS A 363 6.31 -8.33 -4.23
N THR A 364 5.41 -7.50 -3.70
CA THR A 364 5.25 -7.23 -2.27
C THR A 364 5.06 -8.52 -1.47
N PHE A 365 4.17 -9.41 -1.92
CA PHE A 365 3.93 -10.70 -1.28
C PHE A 365 5.04 -11.71 -1.58
N ASN A 366 5.42 -11.86 -2.85
CA ASN A 366 6.38 -12.88 -3.27
C ASN A 366 7.77 -12.67 -2.69
N ALA A 367 8.19 -11.42 -2.45
CA ALA A 367 9.48 -11.14 -1.83
C ALA A 367 9.54 -11.63 -0.37
N VAL A 368 8.46 -11.50 0.40
CA VAL A 368 8.36 -12.02 1.77
C VAL A 368 8.44 -13.55 1.77
N ILE A 369 7.66 -14.22 0.91
CA ILE A 369 7.67 -15.68 0.78
C ILE A 369 9.06 -16.16 0.33
N ARG A 370 9.69 -15.47 -0.63
CA ARG A 370 11.05 -15.77 -1.08
C ARG A 370 12.10 -15.58 0.01
N ALA A 371 12.00 -14.51 0.81
CA ALA A 371 12.90 -14.26 1.93
C ALA A 371 12.82 -15.38 2.99
N ALA A 372 11.63 -15.97 3.15
CA ALA A 372 11.40 -17.10 4.04
C ALA A 372 11.92 -18.44 3.49
N CYS A 373 12.31 -18.54 2.21
CA CYS A 373 12.85 -19.78 1.62
C CYS A 373 14.32 -20.01 2.00
N ILE A 374 14.60 -20.20 3.29
CA ILE A 374 15.94 -20.44 3.83
C ILE A 374 16.05 -21.82 4.48
N GLU A 375 17.23 -22.43 4.39
CA GLU A 375 17.55 -23.66 5.12
C GLU A 375 18.24 -23.26 6.43
N THR A 376 17.66 -23.65 7.56
CA THR A 376 18.17 -23.31 8.89
C THR A 376 17.95 -24.47 9.85
N SER A 377 18.88 -24.67 10.78
CA SER A 377 18.73 -25.59 11.91
C SER A 377 18.14 -24.92 13.16
N ASP A 378 18.04 -23.58 13.15
CA ASP A 378 17.46 -22.82 14.26
C ASP A 378 15.94 -22.83 14.17
N ASP A 379 15.29 -23.42 15.18
CA ASP A 379 13.83 -23.57 15.25
C ASP A 379 13.11 -22.21 15.22
N GLN A 380 13.63 -21.20 15.91
CA GLN A 380 13.00 -19.88 15.95
C GLN A 380 12.99 -19.21 14.56
N THR A 381 14.11 -19.29 13.85
CA THR A 381 14.25 -18.81 12.48
C THR A 381 13.34 -19.58 11.53
N ARG A 382 13.30 -20.93 11.64
CA ARG A 382 12.43 -21.79 10.84
C ARG A 382 10.96 -21.41 11.02
N ASP A 383 10.51 -21.31 12.27
CA ASP A 383 9.12 -21.05 12.61
C ASP A 383 8.70 -19.64 12.16
N THR A 384 9.57 -18.64 12.35
CA THR A 384 9.34 -17.27 11.85
C THR A 384 9.24 -17.24 10.32
N ALA A 385 10.13 -17.96 9.62
CA ALA A 385 10.10 -18.06 8.17
C ALA A 385 8.79 -18.72 7.69
N PHE A 386 8.40 -19.83 8.32
CA PHE A 386 7.18 -20.55 7.98
C PHE A 386 5.92 -19.71 8.23
N GLU A 387 5.85 -19.00 9.37
CA GLU A 387 4.76 -18.08 9.68
C GLU A 387 4.68 -16.96 8.63
N ASN A 388 5.81 -16.34 8.29
CA ASN A 388 5.86 -15.29 7.26
C ASN A 388 5.37 -15.78 5.89
N THR A 389 5.76 -16.99 5.49
CA THR A 389 5.31 -17.64 4.24
C THR A 389 3.79 -17.74 4.20
N PHE A 390 3.18 -18.37 5.20
CA PHE A 390 1.74 -18.61 5.21
C PHE A 390 0.94 -17.32 5.42
N PHE A 391 1.44 -16.40 6.25
CA PHE A 391 0.83 -15.10 6.46
C PHE A 391 0.76 -14.28 5.16
N ALA A 392 1.87 -14.20 4.41
CA ALA A 392 1.90 -13.50 3.13
C ALA A 392 1.01 -14.18 2.09
N PHE A 393 1.04 -15.52 2.02
CA PHE A 393 0.21 -16.28 1.08
C PHE A 393 -1.29 -16.13 1.36
N ASP A 394 -1.70 -16.19 2.63
CA ASP A 394 -3.10 -16.04 3.05
C ASP A 394 -3.61 -14.62 2.81
N ALA A 395 -2.81 -13.60 3.14
CA ALA A 395 -3.14 -12.21 2.84
C ALA A 395 -3.26 -11.96 1.33
N MET A 396 -2.37 -12.56 0.51
CA MET A 396 -2.49 -12.53 -0.95
C MET A 396 -3.75 -13.26 -1.43
N PHE A 397 -4.20 -14.30 -0.71
CA PHE A 397 -5.40 -15.05 -1.07
C PHE A 397 -6.69 -14.27 -0.90
N HIS A 398 -6.75 -13.43 0.13
CA HIS A 398 -7.89 -12.58 0.40
C HIS A 398 -7.77 -11.20 -0.26
N ASN A 399 -6.70 -10.93 -1.03
CA ASN A 399 -6.54 -9.67 -1.74
C ASN A 399 -7.28 -9.70 -3.08
N GLU A 400 -8.17 -8.73 -3.30
CA GLU A 400 -8.98 -8.64 -4.52
C GLU A 400 -8.19 -8.17 -5.75
N ILE A 401 -7.10 -7.42 -5.52
CA ILE A 401 -6.31 -6.78 -6.58
C ILE A 401 -5.14 -7.66 -7.03
N VAL A 402 -4.47 -8.30 -6.08
CA VAL A 402 -3.22 -9.01 -6.33
C VAL A 402 -3.45 -10.50 -6.42
N HIS A 403 -3.34 -11.04 -7.63
CA HIS A 403 -3.48 -12.47 -7.87
C HIS A 403 -2.16 -13.22 -7.70
N ARG A 404 -2.24 -14.42 -7.14
CA ARG A 404 -1.14 -15.38 -7.09
C ARG A 404 -0.65 -15.69 -8.50
N ASN A 405 0.66 -15.89 -8.62
CA ASN A 405 1.29 -16.25 -9.87
C ASN A 405 2.23 -17.44 -9.67
N THR A 406 2.91 -17.83 -10.74
CA THR A 406 3.87 -18.93 -10.72
C THR A 406 4.95 -18.73 -9.64
N ALA A 407 5.50 -17.53 -9.50
CA ALA A 407 6.54 -17.26 -8.51
C ALA A 407 6.00 -17.48 -7.08
N THR A 408 4.75 -17.10 -6.81
CA THR A 408 4.09 -17.35 -5.52
C THR A 408 4.12 -18.83 -5.16
N TYR A 409 3.61 -19.68 -6.06
CA TYR A 409 3.56 -21.12 -5.81
C TYR A 409 4.93 -21.78 -5.76
N LYS A 410 5.87 -21.32 -6.60
CA LYS A 410 7.25 -21.77 -6.56
C LYS A 410 7.84 -21.55 -5.17
N TYR A 411 7.74 -20.33 -4.63
CA TYR A 411 8.27 -20.01 -3.30
C TYR A 411 7.51 -20.71 -2.18
N MET A 412 6.20 -20.93 -2.31
CA MET A 412 5.45 -21.77 -1.36
C MET A 412 6.00 -23.19 -1.29
N ILE A 413 6.25 -23.83 -2.45
CA ILE A 413 6.78 -25.19 -2.50
C ILE A 413 8.24 -25.22 -2.02
N ASP A 414 9.06 -24.23 -2.37
CA ASP A 414 10.43 -24.09 -1.83
C ASP A 414 10.40 -23.93 -0.30
N SER A 415 9.45 -23.16 0.26
CA SER A 415 9.27 -23.00 1.71
C SER A 415 8.82 -24.29 2.39
N ILE A 416 7.93 -25.07 1.76
CA ILE A 416 7.52 -26.40 2.24
C ILE A 416 8.74 -27.34 2.30
N ARG A 417 9.57 -27.34 1.24
CA ARG A 417 10.81 -28.12 1.15
C ARG A 417 11.78 -27.77 2.29
N CYS A 418 11.98 -26.47 2.55
CA CYS A 418 12.94 -26.00 3.55
C CYS A 418 12.51 -26.27 4.99
N HIS A 419 11.22 -26.13 5.33
CA HIS A 419 10.78 -26.03 6.73
C HIS A 419 9.99 -27.23 7.25
N LEU A 420 9.27 -27.96 6.39
CA LEU A 420 8.57 -29.16 6.84
C LEU A 420 9.52 -30.35 6.80
N PRO A 421 9.51 -31.28 7.77
CA PRO A 421 10.34 -32.49 7.70
C PRO A 421 9.89 -33.42 6.57
N ALA A 422 10.78 -34.32 6.14
CA ALA A 422 10.46 -35.32 5.13
C ALA A 422 9.38 -36.28 5.66
N GLY A 423 8.43 -36.63 4.81
CA GLY A 423 7.29 -37.47 5.18
C GLY A 423 6.02 -37.12 4.41
N GLU A 424 4.96 -37.84 4.73
CA GLU A 424 3.69 -37.81 4.01
C GLU A 424 2.99 -36.43 4.06
N VAL A 425 3.07 -35.74 5.20
CA VAL A 425 2.48 -34.39 5.36
C VAL A 425 3.09 -33.40 4.35
N ARG A 426 4.41 -33.45 4.13
CA ARG A 426 5.11 -32.60 3.17
C ARG A 426 4.61 -32.87 1.75
N GLY A 427 4.45 -34.14 1.37
CA GLY A 427 3.92 -34.55 0.06
C GLY A 427 2.46 -34.14 -0.15
N ASN A 428 1.61 -34.34 0.85
CA ASN A 428 0.18 -33.98 0.78
C ASN A 428 0.00 -32.47 0.54
N ILE A 429 0.75 -31.64 1.27
CA ILE A 429 0.69 -30.18 1.08
C ILE A 429 1.26 -29.79 -0.29
N ALA A 430 2.38 -30.38 -0.73
CA ALA A 430 2.95 -30.10 -2.05
C ALA A 430 2.01 -30.48 -3.20
N SER A 431 1.34 -31.64 -3.11
CA SER A 431 0.31 -32.09 -4.07
C SER A 431 -0.91 -31.16 -4.10
N ALA A 432 -1.35 -30.66 -2.94
CA ALA A 432 -2.40 -29.66 -2.86
C ALA A 432 -1.98 -28.34 -3.54
N MET A 433 -0.75 -27.87 -3.32
CA MET A 433 -0.22 -26.67 -3.98
C MET A 433 -0.12 -26.85 -5.50
N TRP A 434 0.32 -28.01 -5.96
CA TRP A 434 0.33 -28.37 -7.38
C TRP A 434 -1.07 -28.31 -8.00
N SER A 435 -2.05 -28.93 -7.34
CA SER A 435 -3.45 -28.92 -7.78
C SER A 435 -4.00 -27.49 -7.89
N LYS A 436 -3.66 -26.61 -6.93
CA LYS A 436 -4.01 -25.19 -6.99
C LYS A 436 -3.34 -24.46 -8.16
N CYS A 437 -2.07 -24.75 -8.47
CA CYS A 437 -1.39 -24.20 -9.64
C CYS A 437 -2.14 -24.53 -10.95
N GLN A 438 -2.68 -25.75 -11.05
CA GLN A 438 -3.45 -26.19 -12.21
C GLN A 438 -4.79 -25.44 -12.31
N VAL A 439 -5.53 -25.34 -11.20
CA VAL A 439 -6.82 -24.62 -11.13
C VAL A 439 -6.66 -23.16 -11.49
N GLU A 440 -5.62 -22.49 -10.98
CA GLU A 440 -5.34 -21.08 -11.27
C GLU A 440 -4.60 -20.86 -12.59
N MET A 441 -4.25 -21.95 -13.29
CA MET A 441 -3.57 -21.93 -14.57
C MET A 441 -2.20 -21.24 -14.55
N VAL A 442 -1.46 -21.35 -13.44
CA VAL A 442 -0.14 -20.73 -13.22
C VAL A 442 1.02 -21.73 -13.22
N LEU A 443 0.75 -22.98 -13.58
CA LEU A 443 1.77 -24.03 -13.71
C LEU A 443 2.76 -23.76 -14.87
N ASP A 444 4.07 -23.86 -14.60
CA ASP A 444 5.15 -23.71 -15.59
C ASP A 444 6.40 -24.58 -15.27
N LEU A 445 7.48 -24.41 -16.05
CA LEU A 445 8.79 -25.07 -15.85
C LEU A 445 9.33 -24.90 -14.43
N ASN A 446 9.23 -23.70 -13.86
CA ASN A 446 9.82 -23.40 -12.57
C ASN A 446 9.12 -24.18 -11.45
N ILE A 447 7.79 -24.35 -11.53
CA ILE A 447 7.06 -25.20 -10.57
C ILE A 447 7.50 -26.65 -10.67
N ILE A 448 7.64 -27.17 -11.89
CA ILE A 448 8.07 -28.55 -12.13
C ILE A 448 9.47 -28.79 -11.58
N GLU A 449 10.42 -27.91 -11.89
CA GLU A 449 11.78 -27.97 -11.37
C GLU A 449 11.81 -27.90 -9.83
N THR A 450 10.97 -27.05 -9.23
CA THR A 450 10.86 -26.95 -7.77
C THR A 450 10.26 -28.22 -7.16
N MET A 451 9.25 -28.84 -7.78
CA MET A 451 8.70 -30.12 -7.33
C MET A 451 9.71 -31.28 -7.48
N GLN A 452 10.48 -31.30 -8.57
CA GLN A 452 11.59 -32.25 -8.74
C GLN A 452 12.65 -32.11 -7.65
N LYS A 453 12.99 -30.88 -7.24
CA LYS A 453 13.89 -30.65 -6.11
C LYS A 453 13.30 -31.18 -4.82
N LEU A 454 12.04 -30.87 -4.53
CA LEU A 454 11.34 -31.36 -3.34
C LEU A 454 11.33 -32.89 -3.26
N SER A 455 11.10 -33.60 -4.37
CA SER A 455 11.12 -35.07 -4.42
C SER A 455 12.53 -35.67 -4.23
N LYS A 456 13.60 -34.93 -4.56
CA LYS A 456 14.99 -35.38 -4.40
C LYS A 456 15.52 -35.22 -2.98
N ASP A 457 14.96 -34.30 -2.19
CA ASP A 457 15.41 -33.97 -0.83
C ASP A 457 14.85 -34.93 0.25
N GLY A 458 14.62 -36.19 -0.12
CA GLY A 458 14.04 -37.23 0.71
C GLY A 458 12.60 -37.57 0.35
N SER A 459 12.12 -38.73 0.83
CA SER A 459 10.76 -39.18 0.53
C SER A 459 9.73 -38.20 1.09
N CYS A 460 8.76 -37.83 0.26
CA CYS A 460 7.60 -37.05 0.66
C CYS A 460 6.37 -37.95 0.92
N GLY A 461 6.61 -39.23 1.21
CA GLY A 461 5.61 -40.28 1.30
C GLY A 461 5.52 -41.08 0.00
N GLU A 462 5.32 -42.40 0.13
CA GLU A 462 5.30 -43.32 -1.02
C GLU A 462 4.22 -42.96 -2.05
N GLU A 463 3.05 -42.52 -1.57
CA GLU A 463 1.94 -42.09 -2.43
C GLU A 463 2.32 -40.87 -3.27
N PHE A 464 2.88 -39.83 -2.62
CA PHE A 464 3.35 -38.64 -3.32
C PHE A 464 4.47 -38.98 -4.31
N ASP A 465 5.47 -39.77 -3.89
CA ASP A 465 6.62 -40.09 -4.74
C ASP A 465 6.18 -40.92 -5.98
N SER A 466 5.23 -41.84 -5.80
CA SER A 466 4.63 -42.60 -6.91
C SER A 466 3.83 -41.69 -7.84
N TRP A 467 2.98 -40.83 -7.29
CA TRP A 467 2.20 -39.85 -8.03
C TRP A 467 3.10 -38.90 -8.82
N TRP A 468 4.14 -38.36 -8.19
CA TRP A 468 5.05 -37.40 -8.81
C TRP A 468 5.83 -38.02 -9.97
N ARG A 469 6.29 -39.28 -9.85
CA ARG A 469 6.92 -40.00 -10.98
C ARG A 469 5.96 -40.15 -12.17
N GLN A 470 4.67 -40.41 -11.90
CA GLN A 470 3.66 -40.50 -12.95
C GLN A 470 3.42 -39.13 -13.60
N GLU A 471 3.31 -38.06 -12.82
CA GLU A 471 3.19 -36.69 -13.34
C GLU A 471 4.43 -36.27 -14.13
N GLU A 472 5.63 -36.49 -13.61
CA GLU A 472 6.90 -36.18 -14.26
C GLU A 472 7.03 -36.90 -15.62
N ALA A 473 6.63 -38.17 -15.69
CA ALA A 473 6.62 -38.93 -16.94
C ALA A 473 5.69 -38.33 -18.00
N LYS A 474 4.56 -37.71 -17.60
CA LYS A 474 3.68 -36.97 -18.54
C LYS A 474 4.39 -35.79 -19.18
N PHE A 475 5.36 -35.18 -18.48
CA PHE A 475 6.11 -34.02 -18.96
C PHE A 475 7.38 -34.38 -19.72
N ALA A 476 8.04 -35.49 -19.39
CA ALA A 476 9.31 -35.91 -20.02
C ALA A 476 9.19 -36.21 -21.53
N GLY A 477 7.98 -36.49 -22.06
CA GLY A 477 7.77 -36.90 -23.46
C GLY A 477 7.20 -35.83 -24.42
N ALA A 478 6.81 -34.63 -23.94
CA ALA A 478 6.01 -33.71 -24.74
C ALA A 478 6.84 -32.71 -25.58
N LYS A 479 7.05 -33.01 -26.88
CA LYS A 479 7.61 -32.08 -27.89
C LYS A 479 6.65 -30.95 -28.35
N ALA A 480 5.56 -30.66 -27.62
CA ALA A 480 4.58 -29.63 -27.98
C ALA A 480 4.42 -28.62 -26.84
N ASN A 481 4.85 -27.37 -27.08
CA ASN A 481 4.82 -26.24 -26.14
C ASN A 481 5.34 -26.56 -24.73
N GLY A 482 6.20 -27.58 -24.63
CA GLY A 482 6.81 -28.10 -23.42
C GLY A 482 5.98 -29.08 -22.58
N PHE A 483 4.64 -29.09 -22.60
CA PHE A 483 3.89 -29.69 -21.47
C PHE A 483 2.52 -30.34 -21.72
N GLY A 484 2.10 -30.59 -22.96
CA GLY A 484 0.83 -31.31 -23.21
C GLY A 484 -0.46 -30.57 -22.80
N TYR A 485 -0.36 -29.33 -22.28
CA TYR A 485 -1.51 -28.47 -22.06
C TYR A 485 -1.94 -27.78 -23.37
N LYS A 486 -3.25 -27.69 -23.64
CA LYS A 486 -3.77 -26.98 -24.83
C LYS A 486 -3.21 -25.55 -24.89
N LEU A 487 -2.71 -25.13 -26.05
CA LEU A 487 -2.30 -23.74 -26.35
C LEU A 487 -3.34 -22.67 -25.95
N SER A 488 -4.61 -23.05 -25.73
CA SER A 488 -5.67 -22.22 -25.16
C SER A 488 -5.42 -21.75 -23.71
N PHE A 489 -4.52 -22.39 -22.95
CA PHE A 489 -3.97 -21.84 -21.69
C PHE A 489 -3.24 -20.49 -21.93
N GLY A 490 -2.92 -20.16 -23.18
CA GLY A 490 -2.36 -18.88 -23.61
C GLY A 490 -3.35 -17.72 -23.73
N LYS A 491 -4.67 -17.91 -23.53
CA LYS A 491 -5.64 -16.80 -23.58
C LYS A 491 -5.52 -15.88 -22.35
N ASN A 492 -5.09 -16.38 -21.19
CA ASN A 492 -4.79 -15.60 -19.99
C ASN A 492 -3.28 -15.29 -19.83
N LYS A 493 -2.57 -14.99 -20.92
CA LYS A 493 -1.19 -14.47 -20.89
C LYS A 493 -1.02 -13.26 -19.95
N LYS A 494 -2.10 -12.52 -19.68
CA LYS A 494 -2.12 -11.37 -18.75
C LYS A 494 -2.01 -11.74 -17.28
N ILE A 495 -2.45 -12.93 -16.86
CA ILE A 495 -2.36 -13.39 -15.46
C ILE A 495 -1.00 -14.05 -15.20
N ARG A 496 -0.44 -14.73 -16.21
CA ARG A 496 0.87 -15.41 -16.13
C ARG A 496 2.07 -14.48 -16.20
N ARG A 497 1.91 -13.32 -16.83
CA ARG A 497 2.93 -12.27 -16.83
C ARG A 497 2.56 -11.30 -15.72
N PHE A 498 3.55 -10.84 -14.97
CA PHE A 498 3.45 -9.61 -14.18
C PHE A 498 2.54 -8.61 -14.92
N ASP A 499 1.48 -8.10 -14.26
CA ASP A 499 0.58 -7.15 -14.94
C ASP A 499 1.42 -5.94 -15.34
N LYS A 500 1.61 -5.80 -16.66
CA LYS A 500 2.50 -4.80 -17.27
C LYS A 500 2.02 -3.36 -17.05
N ARG A 501 0.87 -3.15 -16.41
CA ARG A 501 0.47 -1.83 -15.90
C ARG A 501 1.34 -1.40 -14.71
N PHE A 502 1.87 -2.36 -13.95
CA PHE A 502 2.86 -2.09 -12.90
C PHE A 502 4.28 -1.86 -13.46
N ASP A 503 4.57 -2.14 -14.74
CA ASP A 503 5.86 -1.79 -15.38
C ASP A 503 6.00 -0.26 -15.63
N VAL A 504 4.94 0.52 -15.44
CA VAL A 504 4.90 1.96 -15.81
C VAL A 504 5.42 2.86 -14.69
N TYR A 505 5.72 2.30 -13.52
CA TYR A 505 6.23 3.02 -12.34
C TYR A 505 7.58 2.45 -11.86
#